data_AF-A0A2E0R0Z1-F1
#
_entry.id   AF-A0A2E0R0Z1-F1
#
_cell.length_a   1.000
_cell.length_b   1.000
_cell.length_c   1.000
_cell.angle_alpha   90.00
_cell.angle_beta   90.00
_cell.angle_gamma   90.00
#
_symmetry.space_group_name_H-M   'P 1'
#
loop_
_entity.id
_entity.type
_entity.pdbx_description
1 polymer ?
#
loop_
_entity_poly.entity_id
_entity_poly.type
_entity_poly.pdbx_seq_one_letter_code
_entity_poly.pdbx_strand_id
1 'polypeptide(L)'
;MSRKNSRSGKNHRNLVAGDREVDRIKAEFDMVAFVRELGFEITLSESGGMICCPFHDDRTPSCWVQPDHFFCFGCEAVGDVFEFLKRLRNLPFRNSLIYIKSCLARGFCRLT
;
A
#
# COMPACT_ATOMS: atom_id res chain seq x y z
N MET A 1 -36.24 -33.29 -7.22
CA MET A 1 -35.81 -32.17 -8.08
C MET A 1 -34.64 -31.46 -7.44
N SER A 2 -33.59 -31.25 -8.23
CA SER A 2 -32.49 -30.27 -8.09
C SER A 2 -31.60 -30.24 -6.85
N ARG A 3 -30.46 -30.92 -7.02
CA ARG A 3 -29.14 -30.54 -6.52
C ARG A 3 -28.89 -29.04 -6.73
N LYS A 4 -28.30 -28.36 -5.73
CA LYS A 4 -27.19 -27.42 -5.95
C LYS A 4 -26.17 -27.54 -4.80
N ASN A 5 -25.11 -28.28 -5.10
CA ASN A 5 -23.80 -28.17 -4.51
C ASN A 5 -23.12 -26.94 -5.11
N SER A 6 -22.50 -26.10 -4.29
CA SER A 6 -21.32 -25.34 -4.71
C SER A 6 -20.57 -24.85 -3.47
N ARG A 7 -19.62 -25.69 -3.05
CA ARG A 7 -18.42 -25.31 -2.33
C ARG A 7 -17.85 -24.01 -2.86
N SER A 8 -17.61 -23.04 -1.99
CA SER A 8 -16.53 -22.08 -2.19
C SER A 8 -15.84 -21.88 -0.84
N GLY A 9 -14.91 -22.79 -0.56
CA GLY A 9 -13.97 -22.64 0.54
C GLY A 9 -13.16 -21.37 0.30
N LYS A 10 -13.42 -20.34 1.10
CA LYS A 10 -12.52 -19.18 1.19
C LYS A 10 -11.38 -19.59 2.09
N ASN A 11 -10.40 -20.30 1.50
CA ASN A 11 -9.07 -20.47 2.08
C ASN A 11 -8.44 -19.07 2.21
N HIS A 12 -8.72 -18.39 3.31
CA HIS A 12 -7.89 -17.31 3.82
C HIS A 12 -6.60 -17.93 4.38
N ARG A 13 -5.78 -18.51 3.50
CA ARG A 13 -4.46 -18.99 3.88
C ARG A 13 -3.51 -17.79 3.93
N ASN A 14 -3.01 -17.56 5.13
CA ASN A 14 -1.87 -16.74 5.51
C ASN A 14 -1.98 -15.22 5.34
N LEU A 15 -2.44 -14.61 6.43
CA LEU A 15 -1.85 -13.40 7.00
C LEU A 15 -0.33 -13.58 7.05
N VAL A 16 0.39 -12.97 6.10
CA VAL A 16 1.83 -13.18 5.92
C VAL A 16 2.60 -12.35 6.96
N ALA A 17 2.58 -12.80 8.21
CA ALA A 17 3.62 -12.49 9.17
C ALA A 17 4.77 -13.48 8.93
N GLY A 18 5.91 -13.00 8.43
CA GLY A 18 7.17 -13.76 8.36
C GLY A 18 7.60 -14.32 7.00
N ASP A 19 7.10 -13.79 5.87
CA ASP A 19 7.72 -14.07 4.57
C ASP A 19 8.93 -13.15 4.36
N ARG A 20 10.12 -13.74 4.38
CA ARG A 20 11.41 -13.04 4.24
C ARG A 20 11.48 -12.17 2.97
N GLU A 21 10.73 -12.52 1.93
CA GLU A 21 10.66 -11.71 0.72
C GLU A 21 9.88 -10.41 0.94
N VAL A 22 8.74 -10.50 1.65
CA VAL A 22 7.89 -9.35 1.96
C VAL A 22 8.63 -8.38 2.86
N ASP A 23 9.32 -8.91 3.88
CA ASP A 23 10.11 -8.10 4.81
C ASP A 23 11.23 -7.36 4.07
N ARG A 24 11.92 -8.04 3.14
CA ARG A 24 12.95 -7.40 2.31
C ARG A 24 12.37 -6.29 1.44
N ILE A 25 11.24 -6.54 0.79
CA ILE A 25 10.59 -5.53 -0.06
C ILE A 25 10.21 -4.31 0.78
N LYS A 26 9.60 -4.49 1.95
CA LYS A 26 9.25 -3.38 2.84
C LYS A 26 10.47 -2.60 3.31
N ALA A 27 11.59 -3.28 3.57
CA ALA A 27 12.84 -2.64 3.99
C ALA A 27 13.54 -1.84 2.87
N GLU A 28 13.29 -2.16 1.60
CA GLU A 28 13.89 -1.45 0.46
C GLU A 28 12.98 -0.37 -0.16
N PHE A 29 11.67 -0.47 0.08
CA PHE A 29 10.67 0.37 -0.55
C PHE A 29 10.50 1.69 0.19
N ASP A 30 10.49 2.79 -0.56
CA ASP A 30 10.18 4.12 -0.05
C ASP A 30 8.77 4.53 -0.51
N MET A 31 7.85 4.54 0.44
CA MET A 31 6.48 5.00 0.23
C MET A 31 6.38 6.48 -0.15
N VAL A 32 7.28 7.34 0.32
CA VAL A 32 7.29 8.78 0.00
C VAL A 32 7.61 8.98 -1.48
N ALA A 33 8.65 8.31 -1.97
CA ALA A 33 8.96 8.28 -3.41
C ALA A 33 7.82 7.63 -4.22
N PHE A 34 7.17 6.60 -3.68
CA PHE A 34 6.05 5.96 -4.34
C PHE A 34 4.84 6.86 -4.54
N VAL A 35 4.39 7.58 -3.51
CA VAL A 35 3.25 8.49 -3.66
C VAL A 35 3.56 9.64 -4.62
N ARG A 36 4.83 10.09 -4.67
CA ARG A 36 5.28 11.06 -5.67
C ARG A 36 5.22 10.53 -7.09
N GLU A 37 5.69 9.31 -7.31
CA GLU A 37 5.62 8.63 -8.61
C GLU A 37 4.17 8.43 -9.08
N LEU A 38 3.24 8.24 -8.14
CA LEU A 38 1.80 8.19 -8.43
C LEU A 38 1.19 9.57 -8.77
N GLY A 39 1.95 10.65 -8.63
CA GLY A 39 1.50 12.02 -8.92
C GLY A 39 0.79 12.70 -7.76
N PHE A 40 0.91 12.21 -6.52
CA PHE A 40 0.38 12.93 -5.36
C PHE A 40 1.24 14.14 -5.03
N GLU A 41 0.58 15.28 -4.85
CA GLU A 41 1.20 16.44 -4.23
C GLU A 41 1.52 16.12 -2.76
N ILE A 42 2.79 16.28 -2.39
CA ILE A 42 3.29 15.98 -1.05
C ILE A 42 4.02 17.19 -0.47
N THR A 43 3.59 17.57 0.73
CA THR A 43 4.30 18.55 1.55
C THR A 43 5.26 17.81 2.45
N LEU A 44 6.56 17.87 2.15
CA LEU A 44 7.59 17.15 2.90
C LEU A 44 7.82 17.72 4.30
N SER A 45 8.20 16.83 5.22
CA SER A 45 8.76 17.12 6.53
C SER A 45 10.01 16.25 6.77
N GLU A 46 10.68 16.42 7.91
CA GLU A 46 11.88 15.65 8.26
C GLU A 46 11.66 14.13 8.30
N SER A 47 10.44 13.69 8.58
CA SER A 47 10.10 12.28 8.84
C SER A 47 9.13 11.67 7.81
N GLY A 48 8.83 12.39 6.72
CA GLY A 48 7.87 11.96 5.70
C GLY A 48 7.24 13.12 4.96
N GLY A 49 5.94 13.04 4.71
CA GLY A 49 5.17 14.16 4.16
C GLY A 49 3.66 13.97 4.25
N MET A 50 2.94 15.06 4.03
CA MET A 50 1.47 15.10 4.06
C MET A 50 0.91 15.13 2.65
N ILE A 51 -0.10 14.31 2.38
CA ILE A 51 -0.88 14.30 1.13
C ILE A 51 -2.38 14.44 1.44
N CYS A 52 -3.17 14.92 0.48
CA CYS A 52 -4.61 14.74 0.52
C CYS A 52 -4.93 13.24 0.47
N CYS A 53 -5.74 12.77 1.39
CA CYS A 53 -6.02 11.35 1.51
C CYS A 53 -6.78 10.84 0.29
N PRO A 54 -6.28 9.81 -0.41
CA PRO A 54 -6.98 9.24 -1.57
C PRO A 54 -8.15 8.31 -1.19
N PHE A 55 -8.39 8.10 0.11
CA PHE A 55 -9.36 7.11 0.61
C PHE A 55 -10.69 7.72 1.06
N HIS A 56 -10.78 9.06 1.10
CA HIS A 56 -12.02 9.79 1.36
C HIS A 56 -12.01 11.12 0.59
N ASP A 57 -13.13 11.84 0.58
CA ASP A 57 -13.19 13.20 -0.01
C ASP A 57 -12.40 14.16 0.89
N ASP A 58 -11.12 14.35 0.55
CA ASP A 58 -10.20 15.17 1.33
C ASP A 58 -9.74 16.40 0.54
N ARG A 59 -9.97 17.58 1.13
CA ARG A 59 -9.58 18.88 0.57
C ARG A 59 -8.36 19.49 1.25
N THR A 60 -7.89 18.90 2.34
CA THR A 60 -6.77 19.43 3.12
C THR A 60 -5.88 18.28 3.56
N PRO A 61 -4.57 18.28 3.24
CA PRO A 61 -3.69 17.14 3.51
C PRO A 61 -3.86 16.53 4.91
N SER A 62 -4.48 15.35 4.98
CA SER A 62 -4.77 14.64 6.22
C SER A 62 -4.07 13.28 6.32
N CYS A 63 -3.38 12.86 5.26
CA CYS A 63 -2.67 11.59 5.20
C CYS A 63 -1.16 11.82 5.35
N TRP A 64 -0.61 11.39 6.48
CA TRP A 64 0.81 11.37 6.72
C TRP A 64 1.42 10.10 6.12
N VAL A 65 2.46 10.29 5.31
CA VAL A 65 3.19 9.23 4.60
C VAL A 65 4.62 9.27 5.09
N GLN A 66 5.04 8.16 5.71
CA GLN A 66 6.43 7.88 6.06
C GLN A 66 7.01 6.86 5.07
N PRO A 67 8.31 6.59 5.08
CA PRO A 67 8.90 5.69 4.08
C PRO A 67 8.37 4.25 4.14
N ASP A 68 7.97 3.77 5.32
CA ASP A 68 7.52 2.39 5.56
C ASP A 68 5.99 2.24 5.72
N HIS A 69 5.28 3.32 6.06
CA HIS A 69 3.84 3.28 6.34
C HIS A 69 3.12 4.61 6.08
N PHE A 70 1.79 4.58 6.13
CA PHE A 70 0.94 5.77 6.13
C PHE A 70 -0.08 5.74 7.26
N PHE A 71 -0.53 6.92 7.66
CA PHE A 71 -1.65 7.12 8.57
C PHE A 71 -2.47 8.35 8.14
N CYS A 72 -3.78 8.19 8.02
CA CYS A 72 -4.68 9.30 7.76
C CYS A 72 -5.44 9.71 9.02
N PHE A 73 -5.29 10.97 9.42
CA PHE A 73 -5.98 11.55 10.58
C PHE A 73 -7.48 11.80 10.33
N GLY A 74 -7.92 11.86 9.07
CA GLY A 74 -9.33 12.11 8.72
C GLY A 74 -10.21 10.86 8.67
N CYS A 75 -9.71 9.78 8.06
CA CYS A 75 -10.48 8.53 7.88
C CYS A 75 -9.88 7.31 8.61
N GLU A 76 -8.83 7.53 9.41
CA GLU A 76 -8.14 6.50 10.21
C GLU A 76 -7.55 5.34 9.37
N ALA A 77 -7.44 5.52 8.05
CA ALA A 77 -6.77 4.56 7.20
C ALA A 77 -5.29 4.49 7.58
N VAL A 78 -4.81 3.28 7.81
CA VAL A 78 -3.44 3.00 8.27
C VAL A 78 -2.92 1.76 7.59
N GLY A 79 -1.62 1.71 7.33
CA GLY A 79 -0.95 0.51 6.87
C GLY A 79 0.34 0.78 6.11
N ASP A 80 0.85 -0.26 5.46
CA ASP A 80 2.03 -0.21 4.60
C ASP A 80 1.63 -0.03 3.13
N VAL A 81 2.63 -0.12 2.24
CA VAL A 81 2.42 -0.07 0.78
C VAL A 81 1.39 -1.07 0.26
N PHE A 82 1.27 -2.27 0.87
CA PHE A 82 0.32 -3.28 0.41
C PHE A 82 -1.11 -2.87 0.75
N GLU A 83 -1.33 -2.37 1.98
CA GLU A 83 -2.64 -1.85 2.37
C GLU A 83 -2.99 -0.57 1.57
N PHE A 84 -2.01 0.29 1.30
CA PHE A 84 -2.19 1.46 0.45
C PHE A 84 -2.65 1.07 -0.95
N LEU A 85 -1.96 0.14 -1.62
CA LEU A 85 -2.32 -0.36 -2.95
C LEU A 85 -3.67 -1.07 -2.98
N LYS A 86 -3.97 -1.84 -1.94
CA LYS A 86 -5.26 -2.50 -1.78
C LYS A 86 -6.39 -1.47 -1.70
N ARG A 87 -6.23 -0.39 -0.94
CA ARG A 87 -7.24 0.67 -0.84
C ARG A 87 -7.34 1.51 -2.11
N LEU A 88 -6.20 1.91 -2.67
CA LEU A 88 -6.15 2.81 -3.83
C LEU A 88 -6.62 2.13 -5.12
N ARG A 89 -6.27 0.86 -5.32
CA ARG A 89 -6.46 0.16 -6.61
C ARG A 89 -7.22 -1.14 -6.50
N ASN A 90 -7.72 -1.50 -5.31
CA ASN A 90 -8.32 -2.80 -5.04
C ASN A 90 -7.41 -3.97 -5.46
N LEU A 91 -6.09 -3.78 -5.35
CA LEU A 91 -5.12 -4.79 -5.77
C LEU A 91 -5.01 -5.90 -4.71
N PRO A 92 -5.23 -7.17 -5.09
CA PRO A 92 -4.93 -8.30 -4.21
C PRO A 92 -3.44 -8.36 -3.88
N PHE A 93 -3.10 -8.89 -2.72
CA PHE A 93 -1.72 -8.98 -2.21
C PHE A 93 -0.70 -9.46 -3.26
N ARG A 94 -1.01 -10.54 -3.99
CA ARG A 94 -0.12 -11.10 -5.03
C ARG A 94 0.14 -10.11 -6.17
N ASN A 95 -0.87 -9.36 -6.58
CA ASN A 95 -0.73 -8.37 -7.64
C ASN A 95 0.03 -7.14 -7.12
N SER A 96 -0.21 -6.73 -5.88
CA SER A 96 0.57 -5.68 -5.21
C SER A 96 2.06 -6.05 -5.14
N LEU A 97 2.38 -7.31 -4.80
CA LEU A 97 3.76 -7.80 -4.79
C LEU A 97 4.45 -7.68 -6.15
N ILE A 98 3.77 -8.10 -7.23
CA ILE A 98 4.28 -7.99 -8.61
C ILE A 98 4.47 -6.52 -8.98
N TYR A 99 3.51 -5.67 -8.64
CA TYR A 99 3.55 -4.25 -8.94
C TYR A 99 4.72 -3.56 -8.23
N ILE A 100 4.90 -3.80 -6.93
CA ILE A 100 6.01 -3.24 -6.14
C ILE A 100 7.35 -3.72 -6.69
N LYS A 101 7.51 -5.02 -6.97
CA LYS A 101 8.72 -5.56 -7.57
C LYS A 101 9.04 -4.89 -8.92
N SER A 102 8.02 -4.61 -9.72
CA SER A 102 8.19 -3.88 -10.99
C SER A 102 8.62 -2.42 -10.77
N CYS A 103 8.13 -1.74 -9.73
CA CYS A 103 8.62 -0.41 -9.35
C CYS A 103 10.10 -0.44 -8.96
N LEU A 104 10.47 -1.35 -8.06
CA LEU A 104 11.85 -1.49 -7.58
C LEU A 104 12.82 -1.88 -8.71
N ALA A 105 12.42 -2.80 -9.60
CA ALA A 105 13.25 -3.24 -10.73
C ALA A 105 13.54 -2.13 -11.74
N ARG A 106 12.69 -1.11 -11.80
CA ARG A 106 12.87 0.08 -12.64
C ARG A 106 13.70 1.18 -11.95
N GLY A 107 14.15 0.96 -10.71
CA GLY A 107 14.91 1.92 -9.92
C GLY A 107 14.06 3.02 -9.27
N PHE A 108 12.73 2.90 -9.32
CA PHE A 108 11.82 3.84 -8.67
C PHE A 108 11.53 3.43 -7.23
N CYS A 109 11.16 4.40 -6.39
CA CYS A 109 10.60 4.16 -5.05
C CYS A 109 11.52 3.38 -4.09
N ARG A 110 12.83 3.61 -4.18
CA ARG A 110 13.82 2.98 -3.31
C ARG A 110 14.33 3.99 -2.28
N LEU A 111 14.49 3.54 -1.03
CA LEU A 111 15.19 4.31 -0.01
C LEU A 111 16.62 4.59 -0.51
N THR A 112 16.93 5.86 -0.78
CA THR A 112 18.27 6.31 -1.16
C THR A 112 19.17 6.45 0.05
#